data_AF-A0A924HF93-F1
#
_entry.id   AF-A0A924HF93-F1
#
_cell.length_a   1.000
_cell.length_b   1.000
_cell.length_c   1.000
_cell.angle_alpha   90.00
_cell.angle_beta   90.00
_cell.angle_gamma   90.00
#
_symmetry.space_group_name_H-M   'P 1'
#
loop_
_entity.id
_entity.type
_entity.pdbx_description
1 polymer ?
#
loop_
_entity_poly.entity_id
_entity_poly.type
_entity_poly.pdbx_seq_one_letter_code
_entity_poly.pdbx_strand_id
1 'polypeptide(L)'
;MSKKIIITVTVILVAVIAFTFFSKSEKTDKTSNNKIENLTKTNVSIDTSANHNVLVGVWYDESIKSPDGGKVVYEIISKNQQIFMQAVSFKGENLKVSDMPKINDGASELKINGEEYISIENPNTSFKIDKHGDLYIFDKGKLVVKCSRIM
;
A
#
# COMPACT_ATOMS: atom_id res chain seq x y z
N MET A 1 -21.13 50.69 -7.51
CA MET A 1 -21.68 50.02 -8.72
C MET A 1 -20.58 50.09 -9.78
N SER A 2 -19.81 49.01 -9.94
CA SER A 2 -18.68 48.96 -10.89
C SER A 2 -18.57 47.55 -11.46
N LYS A 3 -19.11 47.34 -12.66
CA LYS A 3 -19.01 46.09 -13.43
C LYS A 3 -17.66 46.06 -14.15
N LYS A 4 -16.83 45.02 -13.97
CA LYS A 4 -15.69 44.70 -14.86
C LYS A 4 -15.55 43.18 -14.96
N ILE A 5 -16.08 42.62 -16.04
CA ILE A 5 -15.39 42.05 -17.23
C ILE A 5 -15.01 40.59 -17.00
N ILE A 6 -15.81 39.73 -17.63
CA ILE A 6 -15.68 38.28 -17.75
C ILE A 6 -14.63 38.01 -18.81
N ILE A 7 -13.58 37.24 -18.48
CA ILE A 7 -12.63 36.70 -19.45
C ILE A 7 -12.68 35.18 -19.32
N THR A 8 -13.56 34.57 -20.12
CA THR A 8 -13.63 33.12 -20.31
C THR A 8 -12.60 32.77 -21.38
N VAL A 9 -11.49 32.14 -20.99
CA VAL A 9 -10.53 31.56 -21.94
C VAL A 9 -10.65 30.04 -21.86
N THR A 10 -11.50 29.52 -22.72
CA THR A 10 -11.63 28.09 -23.01
C THR A 10 -10.58 27.75 -24.06
N VAL A 11 -9.57 26.96 -23.70
CA VAL A 11 -8.68 26.32 -24.68
C VAL A 11 -8.88 24.82 -24.56
N ILE A 12 -9.67 24.31 -25.51
CA ILE A 12 -9.86 22.90 -25.78
C ILE A 12 -8.67 22.46 -26.64
N LEU A 13 -7.89 21.49 -26.19
CA LEU A 13 -7.04 20.72 -27.10
C LEU A 13 -7.19 19.23 -26.81
N VAL A 14 -7.94 18.59 -27.69
CA VAL A 14 -8.14 17.15 -27.80
C VAL A 14 -6.99 16.59 -28.63
N ALA A 15 -6.30 15.57 -28.12
CA ALA A 15 -5.45 14.70 -28.92
C ALA A 15 -5.75 13.25 -28.57
N VAL A 16 -6.57 12.63 -29.42
CA VAL A 16 -6.85 11.19 -29.45
C VAL A 16 -5.70 10.52 -30.19
N ILE A 17 -4.98 9.61 -29.54
CA ILE A 17 -4.00 8.75 -30.22
C ILE A 17 -4.41 7.30 -29.96
N ALA A 18 -5.08 6.72 -30.96
CA ALA A 18 -5.35 5.30 -31.04
C ALA A 18 -4.13 4.62 -31.69
N PHE A 19 -3.42 3.79 -30.94
CA PHE A 19 -2.43 2.87 -31.48
C PHE A 19 -3.01 1.45 -31.47
N THR A 20 -3.43 0.99 -32.64
CA THR A 20 -3.67 -0.44 -32.91
C THR A 20 -2.39 -1.04 -33.47
N PHE A 21 -1.71 -1.87 -32.69
CA PHE A 21 -0.66 -2.77 -33.19
C PHE A 21 -1.11 -4.22 -32.99
N PHE A 22 -1.37 -4.91 -34.10
CA PHE A 22 -1.49 -6.36 -34.15
C PHE A 22 -0.24 -6.89 -34.85
N SER A 23 0.50 -7.79 -34.21
CA SER A 23 1.50 -8.65 -34.84
C SER A 23 1.62 -9.95 -34.05
N LYS A 24 1.57 -11.06 -34.78
CA LYS A 24 1.48 -12.46 -34.34
C LYS A 24 2.81 -13.15 -34.67
N SER A 25 3.44 -13.85 -33.72
CA SER A 25 4.42 -14.97 -33.86
C SER A 25 5.06 -15.19 -32.48
N GLU A 26 5.52 -16.34 -32.00
CA GLU A 26 5.51 -17.77 -32.36
C GLU A 26 5.87 -18.52 -31.05
N LYS A 27 5.48 -19.79 -30.89
CA LYS A 27 5.80 -20.59 -29.71
C LYS A 27 7.28 -21.01 -29.71
N THR A 28 7.97 -20.85 -28.58
CA THR A 28 9.14 -21.67 -28.22
C THR A 28 9.26 -21.78 -26.71
N ASP A 29 9.28 -23.02 -26.21
CA ASP A 29 9.53 -23.41 -24.82
C ASP A 29 11.02 -23.22 -24.46
N LYS A 30 11.30 -22.56 -23.33
CA LYS A 30 12.05 -23.07 -22.16
C LYS A 30 12.67 -21.94 -21.32
N THR A 31 12.49 -22.09 -20.01
CA THR A 31 13.38 -21.67 -18.93
C THR A 31 13.39 -20.20 -18.51
N SER A 32 12.88 -20.02 -17.29
CA SER A 32 13.13 -18.93 -16.32
C SER A 32 12.59 -17.54 -16.65
N ASN A 33 11.98 -16.95 -15.62
CA ASN A 33 11.59 -15.54 -15.48
C ASN A 33 10.21 -15.17 -16.07
N ASN A 34 9.14 -15.41 -15.30
CA ASN A 34 7.88 -14.67 -15.50
C ASN A 34 8.02 -13.34 -14.74
N LYS A 35 8.35 -12.21 -15.39
CA LYS A 35 7.56 -11.41 -16.34
C LYS A 35 6.39 -10.71 -15.63
N ILE A 36 6.56 -9.39 -15.54
CA ILE A 36 5.59 -8.38 -15.16
C ILE A 36 4.44 -8.43 -16.17
N GLU A 37 3.23 -8.74 -15.70
CA GLU A 37 1.99 -8.63 -16.48
C GLU A 37 0.97 -7.74 -15.74
N ASN A 38 0.56 -6.69 -16.47
CA ASN A 38 -0.63 -5.84 -16.32
C ASN A 38 -0.96 -5.18 -14.97
N LEU A 39 -0.80 -3.84 -14.96
CA LEU A 39 -1.55 -2.93 -14.08
C LEU A 39 -3.06 -3.04 -14.35
N THR A 40 -3.77 -3.74 -13.47
CA THR A 40 -5.22 -3.59 -13.31
C THR A 40 -5.56 -3.88 -11.86
N LYS A 41 -5.91 -2.82 -11.10
CA LYS A 41 -6.22 -2.79 -9.65
C LYS A 41 -5.18 -3.52 -8.78
N THR A 42 -4.50 -2.77 -7.91
CA THR A 42 -3.70 -3.33 -6.82
C THR A 42 -4.60 -4.03 -5.78
N ASN A 43 -5.26 -5.11 -6.17
CA ASN A 43 -5.67 -6.15 -5.26
C ASN A 43 -4.38 -6.91 -4.96
N VAL A 44 -3.84 -6.69 -3.76
CA VAL A 44 -2.84 -7.57 -3.19
C VAL A 44 -3.42 -8.98 -3.28
N SER A 45 -2.90 -9.78 -4.23
CA SER A 45 -3.25 -11.19 -4.38
C SER A 45 -2.66 -11.92 -3.19
N ILE A 46 -3.46 -12.09 -2.15
CA ILE A 46 -3.12 -12.89 -0.98
C ILE A 46 -3.11 -14.36 -1.44
N ASP A 47 -1.93 -14.98 -1.48
CA ASP A 47 -1.83 -16.43 -1.63
C ASP A 47 -2.35 -17.10 -0.36
N THR A 48 -3.56 -17.66 -0.44
CA THR A 48 -4.23 -18.34 0.68
C THR A 48 -3.90 -19.83 0.78
N SER A 49 -3.02 -20.36 -0.07
CA SER A 49 -2.77 -21.81 -0.14
C SER A 49 -1.79 -22.32 0.91
N ALA A 50 -1.13 -21.42 1.65
CA ALA A 50 -0.08 -21.79 2.56
C ALA A 50 -0.40 -21.40 4.00
N ASN A 51 -0.24 -22.36 4.93
CA ASN A 51 -0.43 -22.16 6.37
C ASN A 51 0.65 -21.26 7.02
N HIS A 52 1.34 -20.45 6.24
CA HIS A 52 2.38 -19.55 6.71
C HIS A 52 1.94 -18.10 6.65
N ASN A 53 2.55 -17.29 7.50
CA ASN A 53 2.38 -15.85 7.49
C ASN A 53 3.07 -15.30 6.24
N VAL A 54 2.38 -14.44 5.49
CA VAL A 54 2.92 -13.80 4.29
C VAL A 54 3.04 -12.31 4.57
N LEU A 55 4.25 -11.76 4.42
CA LEU A 55 4.43 -10.30 4.46
C LEU A 55 3.79 -9.66 3.23
N VAL A 56 2.87 -8.74 3.45
CA VAL A 56 2.19 -7.98 2.38
C VAL A 56 2.98 -6.74 1.98
N GLY A 57 3.58 -6.07 2.96
CA GLY A 57 4.38 -4.88 2.74
C GLY A 57 4.89 -4.26 4.03
N VAL A 58 5.79 -3.29 3.87
CA VAL A 58 6.40 -2.56 4.98
C VAL A 58 6.35 -1.06 4.70
N TRP A 59 5.93 -0.28 5.70
CA TRP A 59 5.80 1.17 5.61
C TRP A 59 6.57 1.86 6.71
N TYR A 60 7.41 2.83 6.36
CA TYR A 60 8.19 3.61 7.30
C TYR A 60 7.42 4.82 7.82
N ASP A 61 7.33 4.94 9.14
CA ASP A 61 6.77 6.11 9.82
C ASP A 61 7.87 7.13 10.08
N GLU A 62 7.94 8.14 9.22
CA GLU A 62 8.90 9.23 9.33
C GLU A 62 8.61 10.17 10.51
N SER A 63 7.41 10.11 11.08
CA SER A 63 7.00 10.97 12.20
C SER A 63 7.56 10.49 13.53
N ILE A 64 7.87 9.20 13.66
CA ILE A 64 8.43 8.61 14.89
C ILE A 64 9.95 8.57 14.81
N LYS A 65 10.59 9.48 15.54
CA LYS A 65 12.04 9.50 15.77
C LYS A 65 12.31 9.58 17.27
N SER A 66 12.78 8.50 17.86
CA SER A 66 13.13 8.54 19.28
C SER A 66 14.50 9.21 19.50
N PRO A 67 14.73 9.81 20.69
CA PRO A 67 15.99 10.52 20.98
C PRO A 67 17.25 9.66 20.83
N ASP A 68 17.11 8.33 20.96
CA ASP A 68 18.18 7.34 20.83
C ASP A 68 18.30 6.76 19.41
N GLY A 69 17.69 7.41 18.41
CA GLY A 69 17.79 7.04 16.99
C GLY A 69 16.92 5.85 16.59
N GLY A 70 15.94 5.49 17.41
CA GLY A 70 14.91 4.51 17.07
C GLY A 70 13.94 5.04 16.03
N LYS A 71 13.54 4.12 15.17
CA LYS A 71 12.67 4.30 14.01
C LYS A 71 11.56 3.25 14.07
N VAL A 72 10.42 3.54 13.46
CA VAL A 72 9.27 2.63 13.42
C VAL A 72 8.85 2.35 11.98
N VAL A 73 8.56 1.08 11.70
CA VAL A 73 7.83 0.66 10.50
C VAL A 73 6.57 -0.07 10.89
N TYR A 74 5.60 -0.07 9.99
CA TYR A 74 4.41 -0.90 10.06
C TYR A 74 4.54 -2.04 9.06
N GLU A 75 4.36 -3.27 9.52
CA GLU A 75 4.25 -4.47 8.69
C GLU A 75 2.78 -4.85 8.56
N ILE A 76 2.33 -5.12 7.33
CA ILE A 76 1.04 -5.78 7.10
C ILE A 76 1.30 -7.24 6.76
N ILE A 77 0.62 -8.13 7.45
CA ILE A 77 0.83 -9.58 7.37
C ILE A 77 -0.50 -10.24 7.05
N SER A 78 -0.51 -11.16 6.08
CA SER A 78 -1.66 -12.02 5.81
C SER A 78 -1.44 -13.42 6.38
N LYS A 79 -2.49 -13.98 7.00
CA LYS A 79 -2.50 -15.36 7.49
C LYS A 79 -3.94 -15.87 7.53
N ASN A 80 -4.20 -17.04 6.93
CA ASN A 80 -5.51 -17.71 7.02
C ASN A 80 -6.72 -16.79 6.73
N GLN A 81 -6.65 -15.98 5.68
CA GLN A 81 -7.68 -14.98 5.29
C GLN A 81 -7.84 -13.79 6.25
N GLN A 82 -7.02 -13.70 7.29
CA GLN A 82 -6.94 -12.56 8.20
C GLN A 82 -5.77 -11.68 7.82
N ILE A 83 -5.92 -10.37 8.08
CA ILE A 83 -4.88 -9.38 7.91
C ILE A 83 -4.50 -8.86 9.28
N PHE A 84 -3.21 -8.72 9.52
CA PHE A 84 -2.66 -8.18 10.75
C PHE A 84 -1.78 -6.99 10.41
N MET A 85 -1.71 -6.03 11.32
CA MET A 85 -0.73 -4.95 11.26
C MET A 85 0.02 -4.85 12.57
N GLN A 86 1.34 -4.73 12.48
CA GLN A 86 2.19 -4.57 13.66
C GLN A 86 3.22 -3.45 13.45
N ALA A 87 3.52 -2.75 14.53
CA ALA A 87 4.64 -1.81 14.56
C ALA A 87 5.93 -2.55 14.92
N VAL A 88 7.00 -2.31 14.17
CA VAL A 88 8.34 -2.84 14.43
C VAL A 88 9.29 -1.67 14.63
N SER A 89 9.91 -1.63 15.82
CA SER A 89 10.94 -0.65 16.15
C SER A 89 12.33 -1.18 15.77
N PHE A 90 13.17 -0.33 15.18
CA PHE A 90 14.54 -0.66 14.84
C PHE A 90 15.47 0.54 15.07
N LYS A 91 16.78 0.28 15.11
CA LYS A 91 17.82 1.30 15.25
C LYS A 91 18.83 1.20 14.12
N GLY A 92 19.44 2.33 13.79
CA GLY A 92 20.42 2.43 12.70
C GLY A 92 19.78 2.51 11.32
N GLU A 93 20.50 2.05 10.30
CA GLU A 93 20.08 2.15 8.89
C GLU A 93 19.49 0.86 8.34
N ASN A 94 19.76 -0.28 8.99
CA ASN A 94 19.37 -1.59 8.49
C ASN A 94 18.12 -2.11 9.21
N LEU A 95 17.02 -2.19 8.48
CA LEU A 95 15.82 -2.93 8.89
C LEU A 95 15.97 -4.39 8.49
N LYS A 96 15.72 -5.32 9.41
CA LYS A 96 15.60 -6.75 9.08
C LYS A 96 14.14 -7.09 8.88
N VAL A 97 13.80 -7.49 7.66
CA VAL A 97 12.46 -7.91 7.27
C VAL A 97 12.50 -9.39 6.90
N SER A 98 11.46 -10.14 7.25
CA SER A 98 11.29 -11.54 6.85
C SER A 98 10.06 -11.67 5.97
N ASP A 99 10.15 -12.46 4.89
CA ASP A 99 8.99 -12.77 4.05
C ASP A 99 7.93 -13.59 4.79
N MET A 100 8.33 -14.27 5.88
CA MET A 100 7.47 -15.04 6.77
C MET A 100 7.52 -14.46 8.20
N PRO A 101 7.04 -13.23 8.41
CA PRO A 101 7.16 -12.54 9.69
C PRO A 101 6.35 -13.26 10.76
N LYS A 102 6.84 -13.26 11.99
CA LYS A 102 6.02 -13.66 13.14
C LYS A 102 5.01 -12.55 13.41
N ILE A 103 3.78 -12.92 13.73
CA ILE A 103 2.76 -11.99 14.22
C ILE A 103 3.04 -11.80 15.70
N ASN A 104 3.29 -10.56 16.09
CA ASN A 104 3.63 -10.19 17.46
C ASN A 104 2.36 -10.08 18.31
N ASP A 105 2.47 -10.21 19.63
CA ASP A 105 1.32 -10.06 20.56
C ASP A 105 0.67 -8.66 20.49
N GLY A 106 1.42 -7.66 20.02
CA GLY A 106 0.94 -6.29 19.79
C GLY A 106 0.38 -6.03 18.39
N ALA A 107 0.22 -7.07 17.56
CA ALA A 107 -0.39 -6.92 16.25
C ALA A 107 -1.91 -6.71 16.37
N SER A 108 -2.44 -5.82 15.54
CA SER A 108 -3.89 -5.61 15.41
C SER A 108 -4.42 -6.44 14.25
N GLU A 109 -5.45 -7.24 14.49
CA GLU A 109 -6.22 -7.86 13.42
C GLU A 109 -7.08 -6.79 12.73
N LEU A 110 -7.09 -6.85 11.40
CA LEU A 110 -7.74 -5.88 10.54
C LEU A 110 -8.93 -6.50 9.81
N LYS A 111 -10.05 -5.80 9.84
CA LYS A 111 -11.23 -6.10 9.02
C LYS A 111 -11.26 -5.20 7.80
N ILE A 112 -11.48 -5.79 6.62
CA ILE A 112 -11.68 -5.04 5.37
C ILE A 112 -13.05 -4.34 5.41
N ASN A 113 -13.07 -3.04 5.10
CA ASN A 113 -14.27 -2.22 4.96
C ASN A 113 -14.16 -1.31 3.71
N GLY A 114 -14.57 -1.84 2.55
CA GLY A 114 -14.46 -1.12 1.29
C GLY A 114 -12.98 -0.95 0.88
N GLU A 115 -12.52 0.30 0.81
CA GLU A 115 -11.13 0.64 0.49
C GLU A 115 -10.23 0.79 1.73
N GLU A 116 -10.79 0.63 2.93
CA GLU A 116 -10.07 0.79 4.19
C GLU A 116 -9.98 -0.54 4.94
N TYR A 117 -9.01 -0.63 5.83
CA TYR A 117 -8.88 -1.66 6.84
C TYR A 117 -9.16 -1.04 8.21
N ILE A 118 -9.95 -1.71 9.05
CA ILE A 118 -10.33 -1.22 10.38
C ILE A 118 -9.74 -2.18 11.42
N SER A 119 -9.08 -1.65 12.45
CA SER A 119 -8.62 -2.48 13.57
C SER A 119 -9.82 -3.05 14.33
N ILE A 120 -9.78 -4.35 14.61
CA ILE A 120 -10.81 -5.01 15.41
C ILE A 120 -10.71 -4.57 16.87
N GLU A 121 -9.49 -4.39 17.37
CA GLU A 121 -9.21 -3.99 18.76
C GLU A 121 -9.52 -2.51 19.01
N ASN A 122 -9.34 -1.65 18.00
CA ASN A 122 -9.70 -0.24 18.06
C ASN A 122 -10.47 0.18 16.79
N PRO A 123 -11.82 0.08 16.80
CA PRO A 123 -12.65 0.42 15.64
C PRO A 123 -12.60 1.89 15.21
N ASN A 124 -12.00 2.78 16.02
CA ASN A 124 -11.77 4.17 15.63
C ASN A 124 -10.51 4.34 14.76
N THR A 125 -9.65 3.33 14.72
CA THR A 125 -8.44 3.34 13.90
C THR A 125 -8.71 2.65 12.57
N SER A 126 -8.52 3.39 11.48
CA SER A 126 -8.57 2.83 10.13
C SER A 126 -7.29 3.10 9.36
N PHE A 127 -7.06 2.27 8.34
CA PHE A 127 -5.88 2.26 7.52
C PHE A 127 -6.28 2.28 6.06
N LYS A 128 -5.61 3.10 5.25
CA LYS A 128 -5.82 3.15 3.81
C LYS A 128 -4.49 3.13 3.09
N ILE A 129 -4.36 2.28 2.09
CA ILE A 129 -3.22 2.33 1.16
C ILE A 129 -3.67 3.14 -0.05
N ASP A 130 -2.96 4.22 -0.38
CA ASP A 130 -3.30 5.02 -1.55
C ASP A 130 -2.80 4.38 -2.86
N LYS A 131 -3.11 5.05 -3.98
CA LYS A 131 -2.69 4.62 -5.32
C LYS A 131 -1.17 4.63 -5.54
N HIS A 132 -0.42 5.38 -4.74
CA HIS A 132 1.04 5.42 -4.78
C HIS A 132 1.67 4.32 -3.90
N GLY A 133 0.83 3.65 -3.10
CA GLY A 133 1.24 2.61 -2.17
C GLY A 133 1.54 3.14 -0.78
N ASP A 134 1.36 4.43 -0.49
CA ASP A 134 1.57 4.98 0.85
C ASP A 134 0.47 4.55 1.80
N LEU A 135 0.82 4.31 3.06
CA LEU A 135 -0.11 3.92 4.12
C LEU A 135 -0.54 5.16 4.91
N TYR A 136 -1.85 5.37 5.01
CA TYR A 136 -2.47 6.42 5.80
C TYR A 136 -3.15 5.79 7.00
N ILE A 137 -2.86 6.31 8.19
CA ILE A 137 -3.46 5.88 9.46
C ILE A 137 -4.40 6.99 9.91
N PHE A 138 -5.65 6.63 10.19
CA PHE A 138 -6.68 7.53 10.68
C PHE A 138 -7.07 7.16 12.10
N ASP A 139 -7.27 8.15 12.96
CA ASP A 139 -7.95 8.01 14.25
C ASP A 139 -9.22 8.84 14.23
N LYS A 140 -10.36 8.20 14.50
CA LYS A 140 -11.69 8.84 14.49
C LYS A 140 -11.97 9.60 13.19
N GLY A 141 -11.56 9.02 12.06
CA GLY A 141 -11.71 9.58 10.71
C GLY A 141 -10.77 10.74 10.38
N LYS A 142 -9.80 11.07 11.24
CA LYS A 142 -8.79 12.10 10.98
C LYS A 142 -7.46 11.46 10.66
N LEU A 143 -6.81 11.91 9.59
CA LEU A 143 -5.47 11.47 9.24
C LEU A 143 -4.52 11.84 10.39
N VAL A 144 -3.87 10.85 10.98
CA VAL A 144 -2.89 11.04 12.07
C VAL A 144 -1.47 10.76 11.62
N VAL A 145 -1.28 9.80 10.70
CA VAL A 145 0.05 9.42 10.20
C VAL A 145 -0.02 9.09 8.72
N LYS A 146 1.02 9.51 7.99
CA LYS A 146 1.32 9.03 6.63
C LYS A 146 2.67 8.30 6.68
N CYS A 147 2.68 7.05 6.22
CA CYS A 147 3.86 6.20 6.18
C CYS A 147 4.26 5.91 4.73
N SER A 148 5.56 6.04 4.44
CA SER A 148 6.13 5.82 3.12
C SER A 148 6.36 4.33 2.89
N ARG A 149 5.91 3.78 1.75
CA ARG A 149 6.17 2.37 1.45
C ARG A 149 7.66 2.13 1.18
N ILE A 150 8.21 1.09 1.79
CA ILE A 150 9.61 0.68 1.60
C ILE A 150 9.75 -0.74 1.04
N MET A 151 8.67 -1.54 1.07
CA MET A 151 8.57 -2.88 0.48
C MET A 151 7.13 -3.21 0.13
#